data_AF-A0A226MTE6-F1
#
_entry.id   AF-A0A226MTE6-F1
#
_cell.length_a   1.000
_cell.length_b   1.000
_cell.length_c   1.000
_cell.angle_alpha   90.00
_cell.angle_beta   90.00
_cell.angle_gamma   90.00
#
_symmetry.space_group_name_H-M   'P 1'
#
loop_
_entity.id
_entity.type
_entity.pdbx_description
1 polymer ?
#
loop_
_entity_poly.entity_id
_entity_poly.type
_entity_poly.pdbx_seq_one_letter_code
_entity_poly.pdbx_strand_id
1 'polypeptide(L)'
;MKLCICFVLLSIIVCASADNPFSSGYKFVRDAAGGAWDMWRAYRDMREANYIGADKYFHARGNYDAARRGPGGAWAARVIRYRHATCLINRDLLGAQVCQLE
;
A
#
# COMPACT_ATOMS: atom_id res chain seq x y z
N MET A 1 26.76 32.68 -28.63
CA MET A 1 26.15 31.56 -29.37
C MET A 1 26.31 30.23 -28.64
N LYS A 2 27.52 29.67 -28.47
CA LYS A 2 27.72 28.35 -27.83
C LYS A 2 27.35 28.29 -26.33
N LEU A 3 27.72 29.30 -25.54
CA LEU A 3 27.43 29.37 -24.10
C LEU A 3 25.92 29.47 -23.80
N CYS A 4 25.16 30.24 -24.57
CA CYS A 4 23.71 30.37 -24.39
C CYS A 4 23.00 29.03 -24.61
N ILE A 5 23.47 28.22 -25.57
CA ILE A 5 22.94 26.88 -25.82
C ILE A 5 23.20 25.98 -24.62
N CYS A 6 24.40 26.02 -24.03
CA CYS A 6 24.72 25.26 -22.82
C CYS A 6 23.82 25.66 -21.65
N PHE A 7 23.59 26.96 -21.42
CA PHE A 7 22.70 27.43 -20.35
C PHE A 7 21.24 26.98 -20.55
N VAL A 8 20.73 27.04 -21.78
CA VAL A 8 19.37 26.57 -22.08
C VAL A 8 19.26 25.06 -21.87
N LEU A 9 20.23 24.27 -22.34
CA LEU A 9 20.23 22.82 -22.14
C LEU A 9 20.31 22.44 -20.65
N LEU A 10 21.17 23.12 -19.87
CA LEU A 10 21.27 22.89 -18.42
C LEU A 10 19.96 23.24 -17.70
N SER A 11 19.28 24.32 -18.11
CA SER A 11 18.00 24.70 -17.53
C SER A 11 16.89 23.67 -17.80
N ILE A 12 16.84 23.10 -19.01
CA ILE A 12 15.87 22.06 -19.37
C ILE A 12 16.15 20.77 -18.58
N ILE A 13 17.41 20.39 -18.42
CA ILE A 13 17.81 19.19 -17.66
C ILE A 13 17.44 19.34 -16.17
N VAL A 14 17.66 20.52 -15.58
CA VAL A 14 17.28 20.81 -14.19
C VAL A 14 15.75 20.77 -14.02
N CYS A 15 15.00 21.36 -14.94
CA CYS A 15 13.53 21.31 -14.92
C CYS A 15 12.98 19.89 -15.08
N ALA A 16 13.62 19.04 -15.90
CA ALA A 16 13.21 17.65 -16.09
C ALA A 16 13.57 16.76 -14.89
N SER A 17 14.56 17.14 -14.09
CA SER A 17 15.01 16.41 -12.89
C SER A 17 14.30 16.87 -11.62
N ALA A 18 13.45 17.90 -11.69
CA ALA A 18 12.73 18.39 -10.53
C ALA A 18 11.65 17.39 -10.10
N ASP A 19 11.85 16.79 -8.92
CA ASP A 19 10.83 15.99 -8.23
C ASP A 19 9.61 16.87 -7.97
N ASN A 20 8.65 16.82 -8.88
CA ASN A 20 7.44 17.60 -8.74
C ASN A 20 6.58 17.02 -7.58
N PRO A 21 5.97 17.86 -6.73
CA PRO A 21 5.13 17.40 -5.62
C PRO A 21 4.00 16.45 -6.07
N PHE A 22 3.59 16.60 -7.34
CA PHE A 22 2.57 15.77 -7.97
C PHE A 22 3.01 14.32 -8.16
N SER A 23 4.27 14.05 -8.55
CA SER A 23 4.81 12.70 -8.73
C SER A 23 4.95 11.99 -7.38
N SER A 24 5.33 12.73 -6.34
CA SER A 24 5.40 12.25 -4.96
C SER A 24 4.01 11.85 -4.45
N GLY A 25 2.98 12.67 -4.72
CA GLY A 25 1.59 12.37 -4.40
C GLY A 25 1.06 11.15 -5.17
N TYR A 26 1.30 11.09 -6.49
CA TYR A 26 0.92 9.95 -7.32
C TYR A 26 1.57 8.65 -6.83
N LYS A 27 2.88 8.67 -6.52
CA LYS A 27 3.60 7.51 -5.98
C LYS A 27 3.01 7.08 -4.64
N PHE A 28 2.70 8.01 -3.74
CA PHE A 28 2.06 7.68 -2.47
C PHE A 28 0.70 6.97 -2.67
N VAL A 29 -0.17 7.51 -3.53
CA VAL A 29 -1.49 6.90 -3.81
C VAL A 29 -1.34 5.51 -4.43
N ARG A 30 -0.41 5.35 -5.38
CA ARG A 30 -0.12 4.06 -6.00
C ARG A 30 0.40 3.04 -4.97
N ASP A 31 1.32 3.45 -4.11
CA ASP A 31 1.88 2.60 -3.06
C ASP A 31 0.76 2.21 -2.06
N ALA A 32 -0.16 3.12 -1.72
CA ALA A 32 -1.30 2.87 -0.83
C ALA A 32 -2.34 1.92 -1.43
N ALA A 33 -2.75 2.12 -2.68
CA ALA A 33 -3.66 1.21 -3.38
C ALA A 33 -3.05 -0.19 -3.49
N GLY A 34 -1.75 -0.27 -3.79
CA GLY A 34 -1.01 -1.52 -3.80
C GLY A 34 -0.97 -2.19 -2.44
N GLY A 35 -0.72 -1.43 -1.37
CA GLY A 35 -0.70 -1.98 -0.01
C GLY A 35 -2.07 -2.49 0.44
N ALA A 36 -3.15 -1.83 0.06
CA ALA A 36 -4.51 -2.30 0.31
C ALA A 36 -4.80 -3.64 -0.40
N TRP A 37 -4.31 -3.79 -1.63
CA TRP A 37 -4.43 -5.04 -2.38
C TRP A 37 -3.64 -6.18 -1.74
N ASP A 38 -2.44 -5.92 -1.22
CA ASP A 38 -1.64 -6.93 -0.53
C ASP A 38 -2.32 -7.40 0.77
N MET A 39 -2.93 -6.48 1.52
CA MET A 39 -3.72 -6.82 2.70
C MET A 39 -4.93 -7.70 2.34
N TRP A 40 -5.64 -7.38 1.26
CA TRP A 40 -6.75 -8.19 0.77
C TRP A 40 -6.30 -9.58 0.31
N ARG A 41 -5.18 -9.67 -0.41
CA ARG A 41 -4.59 -10.95 -0.83
C ARG A 41 -4.19 -11.79 0.38
N ALA A 42 -3.58 -11.18 1.40
CA ALA A 42 -3.24 -11.89 2.63
C ALA A 42 -4.47 -12.46 3.34
N TYR A 43 -5.57 -11.70 3.39
CA TYR A 43 -6.85 -12.18 3.90
C TYR A 43 -7.43 -13.34 3.08
N ARG A 44 -7.41 -13.23 1.75
CA ARG A 44 -7.91 -14.29 0.86
C ARG A 44 -7.11 -15.59 1.02
N ASP A 45 -5.78 -15.49 1.02
CA ASP A 45 -4.91 -16.65 1.19
C ASP A 45 -5.06 -17.28 2.59
N MET A 46 -5.33 -16.48 3.63
CA MET A 46 -5.66 -17.00 4.97
C MET A 46 -6.94 -17.83 4.96
N ARG A 47 -7.98 -17.35 4.27
CA ARG A 47 -9.25 -18.06 4.13
C ARG A 47 -9.11 -19.34 3.32
N GLU A 48 -8.33 -19.29 2.24
CA GLU A 48 -8.13 -20.44 1.36
C GLU A 48 -7.23 -21.51 2.02
N ALA A 49 -6.22 -21.10 2.77
CA ALA A 49 -5.35 -22.02 3.51
C ALA A 49 -6.08 -22.75 4.64
N ASN A 50 -7.08 -22.10 5.27
CA ASN A 50 -7.90 -22.66 6.34
C ASN A 50 -7.09 -23.40 7.43
N TYR A 51 -5.97 -22.81 7.83
CA TYR A 51 -5.00 -23.42 8.74
C TYR A 51 -5.12 -22.83 10.14
N ILE A 52 -5.26 -23.69 11.15
CA ILE A 52 -5.45 -23.28 12.55
C ILE A 52 -4.17 -22.60 13.07
N GLY A 53 -4.31 -21.38 13.59
CA GLY A 53 -3.20 -20.61 14.18
C GLY A 53 -2.27 -19.92 13.18
N ALA A 54 -2.63 -19.85 11.90
CA ALA A 54 -1.85 -19.15 10.87
C ALA A 54 -2.25 -17.66 10.69
N ASP A 55 -3.24 -17.18 11.41
CA ASP A 55 -3.76 -15.81 11.38
C ASP A 55 -2.66 -14.76 11.57
N LYS A 56 -1.78 -14.95 12.58
CA LYS A 56 -0.64 -14.07 12.85
C LYS A 56 0.35 -14.00 11.68
N TYR A 57 0.56 -15.14 11.02
CA TYR A 57 1.43 -15.21 9.84
C TYR A 57 0.84 -14.40 8.69
N PHE A 58 -0.44 -14.57 8.37
CA PHE A 58 -1.06 -13.84 7.25
C PHE A 58 -1.16 -12.34 7.54
N HIS A 59 -1.42 -11.93 8.78
CA HIS A 59 -1.36 -10.52 9.19
C HIS A 59 0.04 -9.93 9.07
N ALA A 60 1.07 -10.64 9.55
CA ALA A 60 2.45 -10.20 9.42
C ALA A 60 2.88 -10.09 7.95
N ARG A 61 2.53 -11.08 7.13
CA ARG A 61 2.82 -11.12 5.69
C ARG A 61 2.15 -9.96 4.94
N GLY A 62 0.85 -9.76 5.14
CA GLY A 62 0.12 -8.65 4.50
C GLY A 62 0.70 -7.28 4.86
N ASN A 63 1.01 -7.06 6.15
CA ASN A 63 1.64 -5.82 6.60
C ASN A 63 3.05 -5.64 6.01
N TYR A 64 3.83 -6.71 5.94
CA TYR A 64 5.17 -6.70 5.36
C TYR A 64 5.14 -6.37 3.86
N ASP A 65 4.29 -7.04 3.09
CA ASP A 65 4.16 -6.82 1.65
C ASP A 65 3.68 -5.40 1.34
N ALA A 66 2.68 -4.91 2.08
CA ALA A 66 2.19 -3.55 1.95
C ALA A 66 3.25 -2.50 2.32
N ALA A 67 3.96 -2.68 3.44
CA ALA A 67 5.00 -1.74 3.87
C ALA A 67 6.19 -1.69 2.90
N ARG A 68 6.53 -2.81 2.25
CA ARG A 68 7.59 -2.87 1.22
C ARG A 68 7.31 -2.01 0.00
N ARG A 69 6.06 -1.65 -0.28
CA ARG A 69 5.74 -0.76 -1.40
C ARG A 69 6.19 0.68 -1.16
N GLY A 70 6.31 1.11 0.09
CA GLY A 70 6.72 2.45 0.45
C GLY A 70 5.76 3.12 1.45
N PRO A 71 5.87 4.45 1.64
CA PRO A 71 5.13 5.16 2.68
C PRO A 71 3.61 5.06 2.53
N GLY A 72 3.09 5.05 1.29
CA GLY A 72 1.67 4.85 1.03
C GLY A 72 1.18 3.45 1.43
N GLY A 73 1.96 2.41 1.11
CA GLY A 73 1.61 1.04 1.45
C GLY A 73 1.70 0.77 2.95
N ALA A 74 2.72 1.32 3.63
CA ALA A 74 2.81 1.27 5.10
C ALA A 74 1.65 2.01 5.77
N TRP A 75 1.21 3.14 5.22
CA TRP A 75 0.01 3.84 5.66
C TRP A 75 -1.26 2.99 5.45
N ALA A 76 -1.41 2.36 4.27
CA ALA A 76 -2.55 1.50 4.00
C ALA A 76 -2.62 0.30 4.96
N ALA A 77 -1.49 -0.37 5.22
CA ALA A 77 -1.38 -1.41 6.23
C ALA A 77 -1.80 -0.91 7.62
N ARG A 78 -1.37 0.29 8.00
CA ARG A 78 -1.76 0.92 9.28
C ARG A 78 -3.25 1.20 9.35
N VAL A 79 -3.89 1.64 8.28
CA VAL A 79 -5.33 1.93 8.27
C VAL A 79 -6.14 0.62 8.28
N ILE A 80 -5.73 -0.37 7.49
CA ILE A 80 -6.48 -1.63 7.31
C ILE A 80 -6.29 -2.60 8.47
N ARG A 81 -5.14 -2.57 9.18
CA ARG A 81 -4.96 -3.37 10.41
C ARG A 81 -5.97 -3.02 11.51
N TYR A 82 -6.62 -1.86 11.44
CA TYR A 82 -7.72 -1.57 12.36
C TYR A 82 -8.90 -2.46 11.99
N ARG A 83 -9.17 -3.42 12.89
CA ARG A 83 -10.28 -4.39 12.89
C ARG A 83 -11.60 -3.87 12.31
N HIS A 84 -11.89 -2.58 12.44
CA HIS A 84 -13.06 -1.93 11.86
C HIS A 84 -13.13 -2.03 10.32
N ALA A 85 -12.04 -1.82 9.58
CA ALA A 85 -12.09 -1.84 8.11
C ALA A 85 -12.34 -3.25 7.57
N THR A 86 -11.66 -4.27 8.12
CA THR A 86 -11.85 -5.67 7.74
C THR A 86 -13.22 -6.20 8.15
N CYS A 87 -13.77 -5.72 9.28
CA CYS A 87 -15.11 -6.10 9.73
C CYS A 87 -16.22 -5.41 8.91
N LEU A 88 -16.01 -4.17 8.47
CA LEU A 88 -16.94 -3.45 7.57
C LEU A 88 -16.99 -4.10 6.18
N ILE A 89 -15.87 -4.57 5.64
CA ILE A 89 -15.84 -5.29 4.36
C ILE A 89 -16.51 -6.69 4.47
N ASN A 90 -16.44 -7.33 5.64
CA ASN A 90 -16.97 -8.68 5.84
C ASN A 90 -18.42 -8.75 6.34
N ARG A 91 -19.04 -7.62 6.69
CA ARG A 91 -20.38 -7.63 7.30
C ARG A 91 -21.45 -8.24 6.39
N ASP A 92 -21.28 -8.11 5.07
CA ASP A 92 -22.23 -8.64 4.07
C ASP A 92 -21.92 -10.08 3.62
N LEU A 93 -20.73 -10.64 3.92
CA LEU A 93 -20.27 -11.89 3.30
C LEU A 93 -20.08 -13.08 4.26
N LEU A 94 -19.96 -12.89 5.58
CA LEU A 94 -19.61 -14.02 6.48
C LEU A 94 -20.21 -14.06 7.90
N GLY A 95 -21.06 -13.12 8.29
CA GLY A 95 -21.61 -13.14 9.66
C GLY A 95 -20.55 -12.84 10.74
N ALA A 96 -21.02 -12.31 11.87
CA ALA A 96 -20.25 -11.59 12.88
C ALA A 96 -19.14 -12.39 13.62
N GLN A 97 -18.95 -13.67 13.31
CA GLN A 97 -18.19 -14.61 14.14
C GLN A 97 -16.66 -14.52 13.96
N VAL A 98 -16.17 -13.95 12.86
CA VAL A 98 -14.73 -13.79 12.59
C VAL A 98 -14.15 -12.52 13.24
N CYS A 99 -14.97 -11.50 13.55
CA CYS A 99 -14.45 -10.24 14.08
C CYS A 99 -14.04 -10.28 15.56
N GLN A 100 -14.18 -11.41 16.27
CA GLN A 100 -13.97 -11.50 17.72
C GLN A 100 -12.84 -12.43 18.19
N LEU A 101 -12.13 -13.11 17.29
CA LEU A 101 -11.01 -13.96 17.71
C LEU A 101 -9.69 -13.18 17.52
N GLU A 102 -8.92 -13.18 18.61
CA GLU A 102 -7.69 -12.42 18.93
C GLU A 102 -7.86 -11.00 19.52
#